data_AF-A0A9W4NEI8-F1
#
_entry.id   AF-A0A9W4NEI8-F1
#
_cell.length_a   1.000
_cell.length_b   1.000
_cell.length_c   1.000
_cell.angle_alpha   90.00
_cell.angle_beta   90.00
_cell.angle_gamma   90.00
#
_symmetry.space_group_name_H-M   'P 1'
#
loop_
_entity.id
_entity.type
_entity.pdbx_description
1 polymer ?
#
loop_
_entity_poly.entity_id
_entity_poly.type
_entity_poly.pdbx_seq_one_letter_code
_entity_poly.pdbx_strand_id
1 'polypeptide(L)'
;IKFYIDRMNFSIFLFLIGILGFVLNRKNIILMLISIEIMLLSVTFLILISSLSFDDILGQTFAVYILTIAGAESAIGLGILVAYYRLRVSGFFGRKVGITGSHIITCGSVITTTLLAIIAFFEVGFNNIPVTINVAR
;
A
#
# COMPACT_ATOMS: atom_id res chain seq x y z
N ILE A 1 10.05 2.93 -27.36
CA ILE A 1 10.22 4.30 -26.79
C ILE A 1 8.88 5.03 -26.64
N LYS A 2 8.09 5.28 -27.70
CA LYS A 2 6.78 5.97 -27.59
C LYS A 2 5.82 5.29 -26.59
N PHE A 3 5.60 3.99 -26.74
CA PHE A 3 4.76 3.18 -25.85
C PHE A 3 5.21 3.19 -24.37
N TYR A 4 6.51 3.36 -24.13
CA TYR A 4 7.07 3.44 -22.77
C TYR A 4 6.77 4.79 -22.12
N ILE A 5 6.96 5.87 -22.87
CA ILE A 5 6.64 7.24 -22.43
C ILE A 5 5.15 7.38 -22.11
N ASP A 6 4.28 6.79 -22.93
CA ASP A 6 2.83 6.81 -22.70
C ASP A 6 2.44 6.11 -21.37
N ARG A 7 3.11 5.00 -21.03
CA ARG A 7 2.92 4.30 -19.75
C ARG A 7 3.42 5.11 -18.54
N MET A 8 4.56 5.77 -18.65
CA MET A 8 5.05 6.66 -17.58
C MET A 8 4.12 7.86 -17.37
N ASN A 9 3.62 8.46 -18.45
CA ASN A 9 2.67 9.56 -18.40
C ASN A 9 1.36 9.16 -17.70
N PHE A 10 0.86 7.94 -17.95
CA PHE A 10 -0.30 7.41 -17.24
C PHE A 10 -0.05 7.30 -15.74
N SER A 11 1.13 6.82 -15.32
CA SER A 11 1.49 6.77 -13.91
C SER A 11 1.48 8.16 -13.26
N ILE A 12 2.08 9.15 -13.91
CA ILE A 12 2.12 10.54 -13.44
C ILE A 12 0.71 11.12 -13.34
N PHE A 13 -0.18 10.79 -14.28
CA PHE A 13 -1.58 11.22 -14.25
C PHE A 13 -2.34 10.61 -13.06
N LEU A 14 -2.13 9.32 -12.78
CA LEU A 14 -2.69 8.68 -11.58
C LEU A 14 -2.19 9.34 -10.29
N PHE A 15 -0.91 9.72 -10.23
CA PHE A 15 -0.34 10.43 -9.08
C PHE A 15 -1.04 11.77 -8.84
N LEU A 16 -1.25 12.54 -9.92
CA LEU A 16 -1.93 13.84 -9.87
C LEU A 16 -3.39 13.69 -9.41
N ILE A 17 -4.11 12.67 -9.88
CA ILE A 17 -5.46 12.37 -9.38
C ILE A 17 -5.43 12.03 -7.89
N GLY A 18 -4.45 11.24 -7.44
CA GLY A 18 -4.27 10.92 -6.02
C GLY A 18 -4.06 12.17 -5.16
N ILE A 19 -3.19 13.09 -5.59
CA ILE A 19 -2.96 14.37 -4.91
C ILE A 19 -4.23 15.22 -4.88
N LEU A 20 -4.91 15.37 -6.03
CA LEU A 20 -6.17 16.13 -6.12
C LEU A 20 -7.24 15.54 -5.20
N GLY A 21 -7.38 14.20 -5.19
CA GLY A 21 -8.29 13.48 -4.30
C GLY A 21 -8.01 13.76 -2.82
N PHE A 22 -6.73 13.79 -2.44
CA PHE A 22 -6.30 14.08 -1.06
C PHE A 22 -6.57 15.53 -0.65
N VAL A 23 -6.31 16.50 -1.53
CA VAL A 23 -6.47 17.93 -1.24
C VAL A 23 -7.95 18.35 -1.24
N LEU A 24 -8.76 17.81 -2.14
CA LEU A 24 -10.18 18.19 -2.26
C LEU A 24 -11.04 17.56 -1.14
N ASN A 25 -10.78 16.30 -0.77
CA ASN A 25 -11.66 15.53 0.10
C ASN A 25 -11.29 15.55 1.59
N ARG A 26 -10.90 16.72 2.13
CA ARG A 26 -10.45 16.89 3.54
C ARG A 26 -11.51 16.55 4.60
N LYS A 27 -12.79 16.51 4.22
CA LYS A 27 -13.91 16.23 5.14
C LYS A 27 -14.14 14.73 5.37
N ASN A 28 -13.76 13.89 4.42
CA ASN A 28 -14.04 12.45 4.45
C ASN A 28 -12.73 11.67 4.60
N ILE A 29 -12.42 11.24 5.83
CA ILE A 29 -11.16 10.55 6.14
C ILE A 29 -10.98 9.27 5.31
N ILE A 30 -12.08 8.55 5.03
CA ILE A 30 -12.06 7.35 4.18
C ILE A 30 -11.58 7.67 2.76
N LEU A 31 -12.07 8.77 2.17
CA LEU A 31 -11.62 9.20 0.84
C LEU A 31 -10.15 9.65 0.86
N MET A 32 -9.67 10.23 1.97
CA MET A 32 -8.25 10.55 2.11
C MET A 32 -7.38 9.30 2.14
N LEU A 33 -7.78 8.23 2.86
CA LEU A 33 -7.05 6.96 2.87
C LEU A 33 -7.01 6.31 1.48
N ILE A 34 -8.11 6.32 0.75
CA ILE A 34 -8.17 5.82 -0.64
C ILE A 34 -7.27 6.65 -1.57
N SER A 35 -7.18 7.97 -1.35
CA SER A 35 -6.30 8.84 -2.13
C SER A 35 -4.81 8.54 -1.89
N ILE A 36 -4.44 8.17 -0.65
CA ILE A 36 -3.07 7.75 -0.31
C ILE A 36 -2.72 6.43 -1.00
N GLU A 37 -3.63 5.45 -1.00
CA GLU A 37 -3.46 4.19 -1.74
C GLU A 37 -3.24 4.43 -3.25
N ILE A 38 -4.02 5.33 -3.87
CA ILE A 38 -3.85 5.68 -5.29
C ILE A 38 -2.48 6.35 -5.55
N MET A 39 -2.00 7.20 -4.65
CA MET A 39 -0.66 7.80 -4.76
C MET A 39 0.44 6.74 -4.65
N LEU A 40 0.37 5.84 -3.66
CA LEU A 40 1.35 4.76 -3.49
C LEU A 40 1.33 3.79 -4.68
N LEU A 41 0.15 3.43 -5.19
CA LEU A 41 -0.01 2.59 -6.37
C LEU A 41 0.61 3.22 -7.63
N SER A 42 0.46 4.53 -7.81
CA SER A 42 1.10 5.24 -8.92
C SER A 42 2.62 5.16 -8.83
N VAL A 43 3.20 5.38 -7.63
CA VAL A 43 4.64 5.27 -7.43
C VAL A 43 5.15 3.86 -7.71
N THR A 44 4.46 2.81 -7.25
CA THR A 44 4.85 1.42 -7.55
C THR A 44 4.74 1.10 -9.03
N PHE A 45 3.73 1.62 -9.71
CA PHE A 45 3.57 1.45 -11.16
C PHE A 45 4.69 2.14 -11.95
N LEU A 46 5.14 3.33 -11.51
CA LEU A 46 6.28 4.03 -12.13
C LEU A 46 7.58 3.22 -12.00
N ILE A 47 7.85 2.68 -10.80
CA ILE A 47 9.03 1.84 -10.54
C ILE A 47 8.99 0.58 -11.39
N LEU A 48 7.82 -0.08 -11.47
CA LEU A 48 7.64 -1.31 -12.25
C LEU A 48 7.85 -1.06 -13.75
N ILE A 49 7.31 0.04 -14.29
CA ILE A 49 7.56 0.44 -15.68
C ILE A 49 9.05 0.68 -15.92
N SER A 50 9.73 1.42 -15.02
CA SER A 50 11.16 1.67 -15.12
C SER A 50 11.98 0.38 -15.10
N SER A 51 11.61 -0.57 -14.23
CA SER A 51 12.25 -1.89 -14.13
C SER A 51 12.16 -2.68 -15.43
N LEU A 52 11.03 -2.58 -16.15
CA LEU A 52 10.82 -3.25 -17.43
C LEU A 52 11.65 -2.67 -18.58
N SER A 53 12.16 -1.43 -18.46
CA SER A 53 13.04 -0.86 -19.49
C SER A 53 14.50 -1.23 -19.34
N PHE A 54 14.92 -1.49 -18.10
CA PHE A 54 16.29 -1.90 -17.78
C PHE A 54 16.42 -3.43 -17.62
N ASP A 55 15.32 -4.18 -17.80
CA ASP A 55 15.23 -5.63 -17.52
C ASP A 55 15.76 -6.01 -16.12
N ASP A 56 15.64 -5.09 -15.18
CA ASP A 56 16.12 -5.27 -13.82
C ASP A 56 15.09 -6.04 -12.99
N ILE A 57 15.51 -7.12 -12.36
CA ILE A 57 14.65 -7.88 -11.46
C ILE A 57 14.46 -7.18 -10.10
N LEU A 58 15.43 -6.38 -9.69
CA LEU A 58 15.39 -5.67 -8.40
C LEU A 58 14.25 -4.64 -8.34
N GLY A 59 13.96 -3.93 -9.43
CA GLY A 59 12.84 -2.96 -9.42
C GLY A 59 11.48 -3.65 -9.33
N GLN A 60 11.33 -4.85 -9.89
CA GLN A 60 10.10 -5.65 -9.79
C GLN A 60 9.89 -6.14 -8.35
N THR A 61 10.95 -6.58 -7.67
CA THR A 61 10.86 -7.03 -6.28
C THR A 61 10.54 -5.86 -5.35
N PHE A 62 11.18 -4.69 -5.53
CA PHE A 62 10.83 -3.47 -4.80
C PHE A 62 9.37 -3.05 -4.99
N ALA A 63 8.80 -3.20 -6.18
CA ALA A 63 7.40 -2.87 -6.43
C ALA A 63 6.44 -3.72 -5.57
N VAL A 64 6.73 -5.02 -5.40
CA VAL A 64 5.93 -5.92 -4.55
C VAL A 64 6.05 -5.57 -3.06
N TYR A 65 7.24 -5.19 -2.59
CA TYR A 65 7.41 -4.72 -1.21
C TYR A 65 6.59 -3.49 -0.90
N ILE A 66 6.64 -2.47 -1.76
CA ILE A 66 5.90 -1.23 -1.55
C ILE A 66 4.39 -1.52 -1.56
N LEU A 67 3.91 -2.41 -2.44
CA LEU A 67 2.49 -2.81 -2.46
C LEU A 67 2.04 -3.47 -1.15
N THR A 68 2.90 -4.29 -0.54
CA THR A 68 2.60 -4.96 0.73
C THR A 68 2.60 -3.97 1.91
N ILE A 69 3.55 -3.03 1.91
CA ILE A 69 3.62 -1.96 2.93
C ILE A 69 2.41 -1.02 2.80
N ALA A 70 2.00 -0.66 1.58
CA ALA A 70 0.81 0.16 1.34
C ALA A 70 -0.45 -0.49 1.95
N GLY A 71 -0.68 -1.77 1.67
CA GLY A 71 -1.80 -2.52 2.25
C GLY A 71 -1.75 -2.64 3.77
N ALA A 72 -0.56 -2.67 4.37
CA ALA A 72 -0.39 -2.63 5.82
C ALA A 72 -0.80 -1.27 6.41
N GLU A 73 -0.40 -0.17 5.76
CA GLU A 73 -0.72 1.20 6.19
C GLU A 73 -2.23 1.44 6.16
N SER A 74 -2.94 1.02 5.11
CA SER A 74 -4.40 1.18 5.01
C SER A 74 -5.17 0.34 6.02
N ALA A 75 -4.72 -0.88 6.33
CA ALA A 75 -5.31 -1.69 7.39
C ALA A 75 -5.20 -1.02 8.77
N ILE A 76 -4.04 -0.42 9.07
CA ILE A 76 -3.82 0.34 10.31
C ILE A 76 -4.70 1.60 10.32
N GLY A 77 -4.72 2.37 9.23
CA GLY A 77 -5.51 3.60 9.10
C GLY A 77 -7.01 3.36 9.28
N LEU A 78 -7.57 2.32 8.67
CA LEU A 78 -8.97 1.97 8.82
C LEU A 78 -9.29 1.42 10.22
N GLY A 79 -8.38 0.64 10.82
CA GLY A 79 -8.52 0.14 12.18
C GLY A 79 -8.64 1.26 13.22
N ILE A 80 -7.80 2.30 13.10
CA ILE A 80 -7.85 3.50 13.95
C ILE A 80 -9.16 4.26 13.73
N LEU A 81 -9.58 4.43 12.47
CA LEU A 81 -10.83 5.12 12.14
C LEU A 81 -12.05 4.43 12.78
N VAL A 82 -12.13 3.11 12.69
CA VAL A 82 -13.23 2.32 13.26
C VAL A 82 -13.24 2.40 14.79
N ALA A 83 -12.06 2.32 15.43
CA ALA A 83 -11.93 2.50 16.87
C ALA A 83 -12.42 3.89 17.32
N TYR A 84 -12.04 4.94 16.58
CA TYR A 84 -12.47 6.32 16.86
C TYR A 84 -14.00 6.49 16.76
N TYR A 85 -14.62 5.96 15.70
CA TYR A 85 -16.08 6.04 15.54
C TYR A 85 -16.84 5.28 16.64
N ARG A 86 -16.34 4.11 17.06
CA ARG A 86 -16.93 3.34 18.18
C ARG A 86 -16.87 4.11 19.50
N LEU A 87 -15.79 4.84 19.76
CA LEU A 87 -15.64 5.67 20.97
C LEU A 87 -16.62 6.85 21.01
N ARG A 88 -16.95 7.43 19.84
CA ARG A 88 -17.93 8.53 19.77
C ARG A 88 -19.37 8.08 19.96
N VAL A 89 -19.74 6.90 19.44
CA VAL A 89 -21.12 6.40 19.47
C VAL A 89 -21.46 5.73 20.81
N SER A 90 -20.48 5.14 21.51
CA SER A 90 -20.71 4.34 22.71
C SER A 90 -20.22 5.08 23.97
N GLY A 91 -21.13 5.76 24.69
CA GLY A 91 -20.82 6.36 26.00
C GLY A 91 -20.27 5.33 27.01
N PHE A 92 -19.43 5.79 27.95
CA PHE A 92 -18.77 5.17 29.15
C PHE A 92 -18.43 3.65 29.15
N PHE A 93 -19.31 2.77 28.71
CA PHE A 93 -19.16 1.30 28.69
C PHE A 93 -18.26 0.76 27.56
N GLY A 94 -17.98 1.56 26.51
CA GLY A 94 -17.12 1.17 25.38
C GLY A 94 -15.60 1.14 25.67
N ARG A 95 -15.14 1.63 26.83
CA ARG A 95 -13.71 1.87 27.13
C ARG A 95 -12.87 0.58 27.22
N LYS A 96 -13.42 -0.57 27.63
CA LYS A 96 -12.63 -1.81 27.73
C LYS A 96 -12.54 -2.61 26.42
N VAL A 97 -13.57 -2.57 25.57
CA VAL A 97 -13.58 -3.36 24.33
C VAL A 97 -12.91 -2.60 23.17
N GLY A 98 -13.04 -1.26 23.14
CA GLY A 98 -12.47 -0.44 22.07
C GLY A 98 -10.95 -0.26 22.16
N ILE A 99 -10.39 -0.11 23.36
CA ILE A 99 -8.97 0.20 23.57
C ILE A 99 -8.12 -1.09 23.46
N THR A 100 -8.55 -2.16 24.13
CA THR A 100 -7.83 -3.46 24.10
C THR A 100 -7.96 -4.16 22.74
N GLY A 101 -9.14 -4.08 22.11
CA GLY A 101 -9.37 -4.66 20.78
C GLY A 101 -8.59 -3.94 19.68
N SER A 102 -8.56 -2.60 19.71
CA SER A 102 -7.74 -1.79 18.79
C SER A 102 -6.27 -2.17 18.88
N HIS A 103 -5.73 -2.31 20.09
CA HIS A 103 -4.32 -2.63 20.30
C HIS A 103 -3.94 -4.02 19.77
N ILE A 104 -4.83 -5.01 19.90
CA ILE A 104 -4.64 -6.36 19.35
C ILE A 104 -4.68 -6.32 17.81
N ILE A 105 -5.58 -5.55 17.21
CA ILE A 105 -5.67 -5.43 15.75
C ILE A 105 -4.46 -4.70 15.19
N THR A 106 -4.03 -3.58 15.79
CA THR A 106 -2.88 -2.81 15.31
C THR A 106 -1.56 -3.52 15.56
N CYS A 107 -1.33 -4.09 16.75
CA CYS A 107 -0.11 -4.87 16.99
C CYS A 107 -0.12 -6.16 16.17
N GLY A 108 -1.27 -6.82 16.04
CA GLY A 108 -1.43 -8.02 15.22
C GLY A 108 -1.12 -7.76 13.76
N SER A 109 -1.66 -6.68 13.16
CA SER A 109 -1.38 -6.33 11.75
C SER A 109 0.07 -5.93 11.52
N VAL A 110 0.70 -5.20 12.45
CA VAL A 110 2.13 -4.86 12.35
C VAL A 110 3.01 -6.10 12.46
N ILE A 111 2.69 -7.02 13.38
CA ILE A 111 3.45 -8.27 13.54
C ILE A 111 3.29 -9.15 12.30
N THR A 112 2.06 -9.34 11.77
CA THR A 112 1.87 -10.19 10.59
C THR A 112 2.51 -9.61 9.34
N THR A 113 2.46 -8.29 9.15
CA THR A 113 3.07 -7.62 7.98
C THR A 113 4.58 -7.59 8.05
N THR A 114 5.16 -7.37 9.24
CA THR A 114 6.62 -7.48 9.43
C THR A 114 7.11 -8.92 9.20
N LEU A 115 6.37 -9.93 9.67
CA LEU A 115 6.68 -11.34 9.40
C LEU A 115 6.60 -11.66 7.90
N LEU A 116 5.53 -11.23 7.21
CA LEU A 116 5.41 -11.42 5.76
C LEU A 116 6.52 -10.71 4.99
N ALA A 117 6.89 -9.49 5.37
CA ALA A 117 7.96 -8.73 4.72
C ALA A 117 9.33 -9.41 4.89
N ILE A 118 9.60 -9.96 6.08
CA ILE A 118 10.82 -10.75 6.33
C ILE A 118 10.83 -12.04 5.51
N ILE A 119 9.69 -12.75 5.43
CA ILE A 119 9.56 -13.96 4.61
C ILE A 119 9.78 -13.64 3.13
N ALA A 120 9.14 -12.58 2.61
CA ALA A 120 9.35 -12.14 1.23
C ALA A 120 10.82 -11.77 0.95
N PHE A 121 11.48 -11.09 1.90
CA PHE A 121 12.92 -10.77 1.81
C PHE A 121 13.78 -12.01 1.72
N PHE A 122 13.48 -13.01 2.53
CA PHE A 122 14.22 -14.26 2.50
C PHE A 122 13.94 -15.07 1.23
N GLU A 123 12.68 -15.13 0.80
CA GLU A 123 12.29 -15.88 -0.39
C GLU A 123 12.89 -15.28 -1.67
N VAL A 124 12.78 -13.97 -1.85
CA VAL A 124 13.31 -13.27 -3.03
C VAL A 124 14.83 -13.11 -2.96
N GLY A 125 15.39 -12.87 -1.77
CA GLY A 125 16.82 -12.61 -1.57
C GLY A 125 17.70 -13.86 -1.61
N PHE A 126 17.22 -15.02 -1.11
CA PHE A 126 18.03 -16.24 -1.06
C PHE A 126 17.81 -17.20 -2.22
N ASN A 127 16.61 -17.26 -2.83
CA ASN A 127 16.36 -18.33 -3.80
C ASN A 127 16.88 -18.06 -5.21
N ASN A 128 17.45 -16.90 -5.55
CA ASN A 128 17.89 -16.58 -6.92
C ASN A 128 16.84 -16.99 -7.98
N ILE A 129 15.54 -16.98 -7.63
CA ILE A 129 14.49 -17.38 -8.57
C ILE A 129 14.35 -16.20 -9.52
N PRO A 130 14.73 -16.33 -10.80
CA PRO A 130 14.31 -15.33 -11.76
C PRO A 130 12.78 -15.39 -11.78
N VAL A 131 12.13 -14.29 -11.42
CA VAL A 131 10.73 -14.01 -11.76
C VAL A 131 10.67 -14.01 -13.30
N THR A 132 10.48 -15.20 -13.87
CA THR A 132 10.29 -15.41 -15.29
C THR A 132 8.84 -15.03 -15.61
N ILE A 133 8.61 -13.74 -15.82
CA ILE A 133 7.36 -13.30 -16.43
C ILE A 133 7.42 -13.73 -17.89
N ASN A 134 6.87 -14.91 -18.20
CA ASN A 134 6.67 -15.32 -19.58
C ASN A 134 5.57 -14.44 -20.17
N VAL A 135 5.96 -13.26 -20.66
CA VAL A 135 5.13 -12.39 -21.46
C VAL A 135 4.94 -13.12 -22.80
N ALA A 136 3.90 -13.95 -22.86
CA ALA A 136 3.41 -14.49 -24.11
C ALA A 136 3.20 -13.33 -25.09
N ARG A 137 4.05 -13.29 -26.12
CA ARG A 137 3.93 -12.70 -27.46
C ARG A 137 3.17 -11.38 -27.62
#